data_AF-V4R9T0-F1
#
_entry.id   AF-V4R9T0-F1
#
_cell.length_a   1.000
_cell.length_b   1.000
_cell.length_c   1.000
_cell.angle_alpha   90.00
_cell.angle_beta   90.00
_cell.angle_gamma   90.00
#
_symmetry.space_group_name_H-M   'P 1'
#
loop_
_entity.id
_entity.type
_entity.pdbx_description
1 polymer ?
#
loop_
_entity_poly.entity_id
_entity_poly.type
_entity_poly.pdbx_seq_one_letter_code
_entity_poly.pdbx_strand_id
1 'polypeptide(L)'
;MKHLHLLFFALVAAAGFAPAAQAQTAGPPVTYQDYAAKLPDAMMSLTMITYACQHFQGADTYDEGRKLVHDVTLSLTDTATADSFTTSAETAAKAACADPALCWHDLLNEGVAPTEDNGAAACGEYTGKSLALVKYLVEGLVRTKPAATPQP
;
A
#
# COMPACT_ATOMS: atom_id res chain seq x y z
N MET A 1 -59.98 59.10 1.48
CA MET A 1 -59.16 58.91 0.27
C MET A 1 -58.41 57.60 0.39
N LYS A 2 -58.42 56.80 -0.69
CA LYS A 2 -57.55 55.67 -1.04
C LYS A 2 -57.46 54.44 -0.10
N HIS A 3 -58.00 53.36 -0.64
CA HIS A 3 -57.72 51.93 -0.42
C HIS A 3 -56.23 51.62 -0.20
N LEU A 4 -55.90 50.51 0.49
CA LEU A 4 -55.45 49.25 -0.15
C LEU A 4 -55.00 48.21 0.91
N HIS A 5 -55.60 47.00 0.85
CA HIS A 5 -55.06 45.63 1.02
C HIS A 5 -54.06 45.29 2.16
N LEU A 6 -53.98 44.08 2.72
CA LEU A 6 -54.56 42.75 2.46
C LEU A 6 -54.30 41.90 3.72
N LEU A 7 -55.18 40.93 3.95
CA LEU A 7 -55.02 39.79 4.86
C LEU A 7 -53.71 39.01 4.59
N PHE A 8 -53.17 38.31 5.59
CA PHE A 8 -53.04 36.84 5.58
C PHE A 8 -52.41 36.32 6.88
N PHE A 9 -53.14 35.42 7.54
CA PHE A 9 -52.65 34.44 8.51
C PHE A 9 -51.65 33.49 7.83
N ALA A 10 -50.54 33.17 8.49
CA ALA A 10 -49.96 31.82 8.45
C ALA A 10 -48.95 31.63 9.60
N LEU A 11 -49.32 30.71 10.48
CA LEU A 11 -48.53 30.13 11.55
C LEU A 11 -47.75 28.95 10.95
N VAL A 12 -46.41 28.94 10.96
CA VAL A 12 -45.64 27.69 10.81
C VAL A 12 -44.43 27.71 11.72
N ALA A 13 -44.35 26.64 12.49
CA ALA A 13 -43.42 26.34 13.57
C ALA A 13 -41.94 26.45 13.19
N ALA A 14 -41.16 26.82 14.20
CA ALA A 14 -39.71 26.66 14.24
C ALA A 14 -39.33 25.19 14.00
N ALA A 15 -38.88 24.88 12.78
CA ALA A 15 -38.09 23.69 12.51
C ALA A 15 -36.62 24.07 12.73
N GLY A 16 -36.08 23.68 13.89
CA GLY A 16 -34.65 23.75 14.16
C GLY A 16 -33.90 22.89 13.15
N PHE A 17 -32.99 23.51 12.40
CA PHE A 17 -32.00 22.78 11.61
C PHE A 17 -30.95 22.24 12.59
N ALA A 18 -31.15 21.03 13.08
CA ALA A 18 -30.05 20.25 13.63
C ALA A 18 -29.11 19.88 12.45
N PRO A 19 -27.79 20.08 12.57
CA PRO A 19 -26.88 19.61 11.56
C PRO A 19 -26.98 18.08 11.52
N ALA A 20 -27.40 17.54 10.37
CA ALA A 20 -27.28 16.12 10.10
C ALA A 20 -25.79 15.78 10.12
N ALA A 21 -25.32 15.22 11.24
CA ALA A 21 -24.05 14.52 11.28
C ALA A 21 -24.14 13.42 10.22
N GLN A 22 -23.51 13.63 9.07
CA GLN A 22 -23.33 12.60 8.07
C GLN A 22 -22.55 11.49 8.75
N ALA A 23 -23.25 10.44 9.16
CA ALA A 23 -22.61 9.19 9.53
C ALA A 23 -21.79 8.78 8.31
N GLN A 24 -20.48 8.95 8.39
CA GLN A 24 -19.55 8.29 7.48
C GLN A 24 -19.78 6.79 7.71
N THR A 25 -20.63 6.18 6.88
CA THR A 25 -20.72 4.74 6.82
C THR A 25 -19.34 4.26 6.44
N ALA A 26 -18.62 3.69 7.41
CA ALA A 26 -17.37 3.00 7.14
C ALA A 26 -17.62 2.07 5.97
N GLY A 27 -16.76 2.14 4.94
CA GLY A 27 -16.84 1.22 3.81
C GLY A 27 -16.80 -0.24 4.28
N PRO A 28 -17.14 -1.19 3.39
CA PRO A 28 -17.06 -2.61 3.75
C PRO A 28 -15.69 -2.94 4.35
N PRO A 29 -15.64 -3.74 5.43
CA PRO A 29 -14.39 -4.08 6.08
C PRO A 29 -13.48 -4.85 5.12
N VAL A 30 -12.18 -4.53 5.15
CA VAL A 30 -11.16 -5.25 4.37
C VAL A 30 -11.06 -6.70 4.87
N THR A 31 -11.08 -7.66 3.95
CA THR A 31 -11.10 -9.09 4.26
C THR A 31 -9.71 -9.72 4.20
N TYR A 32 -9.59 -10.94 4.74
CA TYR A 32 -8.36 -11.75 4.61
C TYR A 32 -7.96 -11.94 3.14
N GLN A 33 -8.92 -12.20 2.27
CA GLN A 33 -8.69 -12.40 0.84
C GLN A 33 -8.15 -11.13 0.17
N ASP A 34 -8.61 -9.95 0.59
CA ASP A 34 -8.09 -8.68 0.05
C ASP A 34 -6.62 -8.46 0.40
N TYR A 35 -6.21 -8.84 1.62
CA TYR A 35 -4.81 -8.79 2.04
C TYR A 35 -3.96 -9.83 1.31
N ALA A 36 -4.46 -11.08 1.23
CA ALA A 36 -3.74 -12.18 0.60
C ALA A 36 -3.49 -11.95 -0.89
N ALA A 37 -4.46 -11.35 -1.60
CA ALA A 37 -4.35 -11.05 -3.01
C ALA A 37 -3.30 -9.96 -3.32
N LYS A 38 -3.07 -9.01 -2.40
CA LYS A 38 -2.15 -7.87 -2.61
C LYS A 38 -0.73 -8.12 -2.14
N LEU A 39 -0.54 -9.10 -1.24
CA LEU A 39 0.76 -9.36 -0.64
C LEU A 39 1.84 -9.77 -1.66
N PRO A 40 1.57 -10.64 -2.66
CA PRO A 40 2.57 -10.98 -3.68
C PRO A 40 3.10 -9.75 -4.44
N ASP A 41 2.21 -8.86 -4.86
CA ASP A 41 2.60 -7.64 -5.59
C ASP A 41 3.44 -6.69 -4.72
N ALA A 42 3.08 -6.55 -3.44
CA ALA A 42 3.85 -5.74 -2.50
C ALA A 42 5.26 -6.33 -2.26
N MET A 43 5.38 -7.66 -2.14
CA MET A 43 6.67 -8.34 -1.98
C MET A 43 7.55 -8.24 -3.24
N MET A 44 6.94 -8.34 -4.43
CA MET A 44 7.62 -8.08 -5.70
C MET A 44 8.14 -6.64 -5.75
N SER A 45 7.29 -5.68 -5.41
CA SER A 45 7.65 -4.26 -5.37
C SER A 45 8.80 -3.98 -4.41
N LEU A 46 8.80 -4.58 -3.22
CA LEU A 46 9.92 -4.48 -2.27
C LEU A 46 11.23 -4.98 -2.88
N THR A 47 11.20 -6.14 -3.54
CA THR A 47 12.39 -6.74 -4.17
C THR A 47 12.91 -5.85 -5.31
N MET A 48 12.03 -5.33 -6.16
CA MET A 48 12.40 -4.45 -7.26
C MET A 48 12.99 -3.13 -6.79
N ILE A 49 12.36 -2.49 -5.80
CA ILE A 49 12.80 -1.19 -5.28
C ILE A 49 14.15 -1.32 -4.57
N THR A 50 14.30 -2.31 -3.69
CA THR A 50 15.59 -2.51 -2.98
C THR A 50 16.71 -2.86 -3.95
N TYR A 51 16.42 -3.61 -5.02
CA TYR A 51 17.40 -3.88 -6.07
C TYR A 51 17.80 -2.62 -6.85
N ALA A 52 16.83 -1.81 -7.26
CA ALA A 52 17.05 -0.55 -8.00
C ALA A 52 17.81 0.49 -7.15
N CYS A 53 17.68 0.42 -5.83
CA CYS A 53 18.27 1.35 -4.87
C CYS A 53 19.60 0.91 -4.27
N GLN A 54 20.20 -0.19 -4.75
CA GLN A 54 21.47 -0.70 -4.24
C GLN A 54 22.61 0.33 -4.29
N HIS A 55 22.60 1.25 -5.26
CA HIS A 55 23.59 2.32 -5.33
C HIS A 55 23.65 3.16 -4.05
N PHE A 56 22.50 3.47 -3.44
CA PHE A 56 22.42 4.31 -2.24
C PHE A 56 22.29 3.51 -0.94
N GLN A 57 21.63 2.36 -0.98
CA GLN A 57 21.28 1.58 0.21
C GLN A 57 22.15 0.34 0.41
N GLY A 58 23.04 0.05 -0.53
CA GLY A 58 23.90 -1.13 -0.50
C GLY A 58 23.18 -2.42 -0.90
N ALA A 59 23.97 -3.44 -1.22
CA ALA A 59 23.48 -4.77 -1.56
C ALA A 59 22.80 -5.47 -0.36
N ASP A 60 23.25 -5.18 0.87
CA ASP A 60 22.70 -5.78 2.09
C ASP A 60 21.20 -5.48 2.26
N THR A 61 20.76 -4.25 1.95
CA THR A 61 19.33 -3.88 2.01
C THR A 61 18.48 -4.71 1.04
N TYR A 62 19.03 -5.02 -0.14
CA TYR A 62 18.37 -5.90 -1.11
C TYR A 62 18.32 -7.36 -0.63
N ASP A 63 19.39 -7.86 -0.05
CA ASP A 63 19.44 -9.23 0.48
C ASP A 63 18.50 -9.41 1.69
N GLU A 64 18.40 -8.42 2.57
CA GLU A 64 17.40 -8.38 3.64
C GLU A 64 15.98 -8.32 3.10
N GLY A 65 15.73 -7.51 2.07
CA GLY A 65 14.45 -7.45 1.38
C GLY A 65 14.04 -8.80 0.78
N ARG A 66 14.97 -9.48 0.09
CA ARG A 66 14.75 -10.84 -0.45
C ARG A 66 14.47 -11.86 0.63
N LYS A 67 15.23 -11.82 1.72
CA LYS A 67 15.02 -12.71 2.86
C LYS A 67 13.64 -12.50 3.48
N LEU A 68 13.22 -11.25 3.67
CA LEU A 68 11.88 -10.95 4.17
C LEU A 68 10.79 -11.52 3.26
N VAL A 69 10.93 -11.35 1.94
CA VAL A 69 9.99 -11.91 0.96
C VAL A 69 9.93 -13.43 1.04
N HIS A 70 11.08 -14.08 1.15
CA HIS A 70 11.16 -15.53 1.31
C HIS A 70 10.48 -15.99 2.60
N ASP A 71 10.85 -15.41 3.74
CA ASP A 71 10.34 -15.79 5.07
C ASP A 71 8.82 -15.57 5.17
N VAL A 72 8.31 -14.46 4.61
CA VAL A 72 6.87 -14.20 4.55
C VAL A 72 6.17 -15.22 3.67
N THR A 73 6.69 -15.51 2.48
CA THR A 73 6.08 -16.50 1.58
C THR A 73 6.11 -17.90 2.19
N LEU A 74 7.20 -18.28 2.84
CA LEU A 74 7.36 -19.54 3.56
C LEU A 74 6.33 -19.68 4.68
N SER A 75 6.05 -18.60 5.42
CA SER A 75 5.05 -18.62 6.50
C SER A 75 3.61 -18.87 6.02
N LEU A 76 3.34 -18.64 4.74
CA LEU A 76 2.02 -18.78 4.13
C LEU A 76 1.89 -20.04 3.25
N THR A 77 3.01 -20.66 2.87
CA THR A 77 3.06 -21.73 1.88
C THR A 77 4.04 -22.83 2.30
N ASP A 78 4.93 -23.25 1.40
CA ASP A 78 5.96 -24.27 1.60
C ASP A 78 7.31 -23.74 1.06
N THR A 79 8.40 -24.44 1.37
CA THR A 79 9.75 -24.04 0.96
C THR A 79 9.92 -23.93 -0.55
N ALA A 80 9.38 -24.86 -1.33
CA ALA A 80 9.57 -24.85 -2.79
C ALA A 80 8.83 -23.65 -3.42
N THR A 81 7.65 -23.32 -2.91
CA THR A 81 6.88 -22.14 -3.33
C THR A 81 7.59 -20.84 -2.93
N ALA A 82 8.12 -20.76 -1.72
CA ALA A 82 8.89 -19.60 -1.25
C ALA A 82 10.17 -19.37 -2.06
N ASP A 83 10.92 -20.44 -2.35
CA ASP A 83 12.13 -20.40 -3.17
C ASP A 83 11.80 -19.95 -4.60
N SER A 84 10.75 -20.53 -5.21
CA SER A 84 10.30 -20.21 -6.57
C SER A 84 9.85 -18.77 -6.69
N PHE A 85 9.05 -18.28 -5.74
CA PHE A 85 8.58 -16.90 -5.73
C PHE A 85 9.74 -15.92 -5.58
N THR A 86 10.64 -16.16 -4.62
CA THR A 86 11.79 -15.27 -4.37
C THR A 86 12.74 -15.24 -5.57
N THR A 87 12.99 -16.40 -6.21
CA THR A 87 13.80 -16.49 -7.43
C THR A 87 13.15 -15.74 -8.60
N SER A 88 11.84 -15.85 -8.74
CA SER A 88 11.08 -15.14 -9.78
C SER A 88 11.14 -13.63 -9.56
N ALA A 89 10.99 -13.18 -8.31
CA ALA A 89 11.09 -11.76 -7.95
C ALA A 89 12.50 -11.19 -8.20
N GLU A 90 13.54 -11.95 -7.85
CA GLU A 90 14.92 -11.59 -8.16
C GLU A 90 15.16 -11.50 -9.67
N THR A 91 14.66 -12.47 -10.44
CA THR A 91 14.80 -12.48 -11.90
C THR A 91 14.10 -11.26 -12.52
N ALA A 92 12.89 -10.94 -12.05
CA ALA A 92 12.16 -9.76 -12.49
C ALA A 92 12.89 -8.46 -12.15
N ALA A 93 13.45 -8.34 -10.93
CA ALA A 93 14.22 -7.17 -10.52
C ALA A 93 15.47 -6.97 -11.38
N LYS A 94 16.23 -8.04 -11.64
CA LYS A 94 17.41 -8.01 -12.52
C LYS A 94 17.08 -7.72 -13.98
N ALA A 95 15.93 -8.21 -14.47
CA ALA A 95 15.47 -7.95 -15.82
C ALA A 95 14.99 -6.50 -16.00
N ALA A 96 14.35 -5.93 -14.97
CA ALA A 96 13.91 -4.53 -14.98
C ALA A 96 15.08 -3.55 -14.81
N CYS A 97 16.15 -3.97 -14.15
CA CYS A 97 17.29 -3.14 -13.81
C CYS A 97 18.61 -3.82 -14.20
N ALA A 98 19.13 -3.52 -15.38
CA ALA A 98 20.40 -4.08 -15.84
C ALA A 98 21.62 -3.45 -15.13
N ASP A 99 21.52 -2.18 -14.73
CA ASP A 99 22.60 -1.43 -14.07
C ASP A 99 22.12 -0.77 -12.76
N PRO A 100 22.35 -1.41 -11.60
CA PRO A 100 21.95 -0.89 -10.29
C PRO A 100 22.51 0.49 -9.94
N ALA A 101 23.54 0.98 -10.65
CA ALA A 101 24.06 2.33 -10.46
C ALA A 101 23.09 3.42 -10.95
N LEU A 102 22.16 3.09 -11.85
CA LEU A 102 21.29 4.06 -12.54
C LEU A 102 19.79 3.78 -12.38
N CYS A 103 19.38 2.58 -11.96
CA CYS A 103 17.97 2.19 -11.94
C CYS A 103 17.08 3.00 -10.99
N TRP A 104 17.66 3.67 -10.01
CA TRP A 104 16.92 4.58 -9.14
C TRP A 104 16.32 5.77 -9.90
N HIS A 105 16.82 6.09 -11.10
CA HIS A 105 16.22 7.11 -11.97
C HIS A 105 14.75 6.82 -12.27
N ASP A 106 14.37 5.55 -12.42
CA ASP A 106 13.00 5.14 -12.73
C ASP A 106 12.03 5.35 -11.55
N LEU A 107 12.56 5.59 -10.35
CA LEU A 107 11.76 5.91 -9.16
C LEU A 107 11.48 7.41 -9.04
N LEU A 108 12.13 8.24 -9.85
CA LEU A 108 11.91 9.68 -9.83
C LEU A 108 10.59 10.03 -10.52
N ASN A 109 9.85 10.94 -9.91
CA ASN A 109 8.66 11.50 -10.56
C ASN A 109 9.03 12.28 -11.82
N GLU A 110 8.11 12.35 -12.77
CA GLU A 110 8.27 13.15 -13.98
C GLU A 110 8.64 14.61 -13.65
N GLY A 111 9.69 15.12 -14.30
CA GLY A 111 10.19 16.49 -14.10
C GLY A 111 11.17 16.66 -12.93
N VAL A 112 11.48 15.60 -12.18
CA VAL A 112 12.54 15.63 -11.14
C VAL A 112 13.90 15.35 -11.80
N ALA A 113 14.89 16.20 -11.51
CA ALA A 113 16.23 16.02 -12.04
C ALA A 113 16.93 14.80 -11.39
N PRO A 114 17.65 13.97 -12.17
CA PRO A 114 18.37 12.80 -11.67
C PRO A 114 19.68 13.21 -10.99
N THR A 115 19.57 13.76 -9.78
CA THR A 115 20.71 14.07 -8.91
C THR A 115 20.83 13.02 -7.82
N GLU A 116 22.04 12.81 -7.29
CA GLU A 116 22.26 11.83 -6.21
C GLU A 116 21.40 12.12 -4.98
N ASP A 117 21.22 13.39 -4.59
CA ASP A 117 20.35 13.76 -3.47
C ASP A 117 18.89 13.36 -3.71
N ASN A 118 18.37 13.59 -4.93
CA ASN A 118 17.01 13.19 -5.28
C ASN A 118 16.88 11.65 -5.34
N GLY A 119 17.93 10.98 -5.83
CA GLY A 119 18.00 9.52 -5.86
C GLY A 119 17.98 8.90 -4.47
N ALA A 120 18.83 9.39 -3.57
CA ALA A 120 18.88 8.93 -2.19
C ALA A 120 17.54 9.15 -1.46
N ALA A 121 16.93 10.33 -1.65
CA ALA A 121 15.62 10.65 -1.08
C ALA A 121 14.51 9.73 -1.62
N ALA A 122 14.41 9.58 -2.94
CA ALA A 122 13.43 8.69 -3.56
C ALA A 122 13.63 7.24 -3.10
N CYS A 123 14.86 6.74 -3.11
CA CYS A 123 15.16 5.39 -2.66
C CYS A 123 14.74 5.15 -1.21
N GLY A 124 15.06 6.08 -0.30
CA GLY A 124 14.62 6.01 1.08
C GLY A 124 13.09 5.98 1.21
N GLU A 125 12.41 6.87 0.49
CA GLU A 125 10.95 6.97 0.51
C GLU A 125 10.26 5.71 -0.04
N TYR A 126 10.63 5.25 -1.23
CA TYR A 126 10.02 4.09 -1.87
C TYR A 126 10.31 2.80 -1.09
N THR A 127 11.53 2.64 -0.58
CA THR A 127 11.86 1.47 0.26
C THR A 127 11.03 1.45 1.54
N GLY A 128 10.93 2.60 2.22
CA GLY A 128 10.11 2.74 3.42
C GLY A 128 8.62 2.47 3.16
N LYS A 129 8.07 3.00 2.06
CA LYS A 129 6.68 2.75 1.65
C LYS A 129 6.42 1.27 1.35
N SER A 130 7.31 0.61 0.62
CA SER A 130 7.16 -0.81 0.29
C SER A 130 7.23 -1.70 1.53
N LEU A 131 8.17 -1.44 2.45
CA LEU A 131 8.22 -2.14 3.74
C LEU A 131 6.95 -1.90 4.57
N ALA A 132 6.48 -0.66 4.65
CA ALA A 132 5.25 -0.32 5.36
C ALA A 132 4.02 -1.02 4.76
N LEU A 133 3.95 -1.14 3.44
CA LEU A 133 2.89 -1.85 2.75
C LEU A 133 2.93 -3.36 3.04
N VAL A 134 4.09 -4.00 2.92
CA VAL A 134 4.24 -5.43 3.26
C VAL A 134 3.84 -5.67 4.72
N LYS A 135 4.31 -4.84 5.65
CA LYS A 135 3.91 -4.91 7.06
C LYS A 135 2.41 -4.78 7.24
N TYR A 136 1.78 -3.77 6.63
CA TYR A 136 0.33 -3.56 6.70
C TYR A 136 -0.45 -4.79 6.20
N LEU A 137 -0.02 -5.39 5.09
CA LEU A 137 -0.68 -6.56 4.52
C LEU A 137 -0.51 -7.81 5.39
N VAL A 138 0.69 -8.05 5.91
CA VAL A 138 0.96 -9.17 6.83
C VAL A 138 0.17 -9.03 8.13
N GLU A 139 0.15 -7.84 8.74
CA GLU A 139 -0.67 -7.59 9.93
C GLU A 139 -2.16 -7.76 9.64
N GLY A 140 -2.62 -7.32 8.47
CA GLY A 140 -3.99 -7.52 7.99
C GLY A 140 -4.35 -9.01 7.92
N LEU A 141 -3.49 -9.84 7.34
CA LEU A 141 -3.67 -11.30 7.29
C LEU A 141 -3.76 -11.90 8.69
N VAL A 142 -2.86 -11.54 9.61
CA VAL A 142 -2.88 -12.08 10.97
C VAL A 142 -4.18 -11.71 11.69
N ARG A 143 -4.65 -10.47 11.57
CA ARG A 143 -5.85 -9.98 12.25
C ARG A 143 -7.15 -10.53 11.67
N THR A 144 -7.17 -10.84 10.38
CA THR A 144 -8.37 -11.29 9.66
C THR A 144 -8.38 -12.80 9.38
N LYS A 145 -7.34 -13.53 9.80
CA LYS A 145 -7.22 -14.97 9.60
C LYS A 145 -8.48 -15.67 10.12
N PRO A 146 -9.18 -16.45 9.28
CA PRO A 146 -10.33 -17.22 9.73
C PRO A 146 -9.93 -18.12 10.91
N ALA A 147 -10.79 -18.20 11.93
CA ALA A 147 -10.61 -19.18 12.98
C ALA A 147 -10.56 -20.57 12.34
N ALA A 148 -9.55 -21.36 12.67
CA ALA A 148 -9.47 -22.74 12.20
C ALA A 148 -10.72 -23.48 12.69
N THR A 149 -11.60 -23.86 11.78
CA THR A 149 -12.69 -24.78 12.10
C THR A 149 -12.07 -26.12 12.48
N PRO A 150 -12.40 -26.70 13.65
CA PRO A 150 -11.98 -28.07 13.95
C PRO A 150 -12.47 -28.97 12.82
N GLN A 151 -11.56 -29.71 12.17
CA GLN A 151 -11.97 -30.76 11.25
C GLN A 151 -12.75 -31.81 12.06
N PRO A 152 -13.95 -32.23 11.60
CA PRO A 152 -14.72 -33.28 12.25
C PRO A 152 -14.02 -34.65 12.18
#